data_AF-A0A5U8SZV0-F1
#
_entry.id   AF-A0A5U8SZV0-F1
#
_cell.length_a   1.000
_cell.length_b   1.000
_cell.length_c   1.000
_cell.angle_alpha   90.00
_cell.angle_beta   90.00
_cell.angle_gamma   90.00
#
_symmetry.space_group_name_H-M   'P 1'
#
loop_
_entity.id
_entity.type
_entity.pdbx_description
1 polymer ?
#
loop_
_entity_poly.entity_id
_entity_poly.type
_entity_poly.pdbx_seq_one_letter_code
_entity_poly.pdbx_strand_id
1 'polypeptide(L)' 'MRSPERAFIIVTHYQRILDYVKPDFVHVLYQGKIIKSGDFSLAKKLEEQGYGWLIDQQ' A
#
# COMPACT_ATOMS: atom_id res chain seq x y z
N MET A 1 7.93 -3.88 -18.98
CA MET A 1 7.51 -5.05 -18.17
C MET A 1 6.16 -4.77 -17.52
N ARG A 2 5.08 -5.16 -18.20
CA ARG A 2 3.75 -5.49 -17.66
C ARG A 2 3.22 -6.57 -18.63
N SER A 3 2.74 -7.70 -18.13
CA SER A 3 2.17 -8.79 -18.95
C SER A 3 0.88 -9.25 -18.26
N PRO A 4 -0.21 -9.50 -18.99
CA PRO A 4 -1.47 -9.99 -18.40
C PRO A 4 -1.31 -11.34 -17.68
N GLU A 5 -0.28 -12.11 -18.01
CA GLU A 5 0.01 -13.42 -17.41
C GLU A 5 0.84 -13.33 -16.11
N ARG A 6 1.27 -12.13 -15.70
CA ARG A 6 2.19 -11.95 -14.58
C ARG A 6 1.71 -10.88 -13.61
N ALA A 7 1.55 -11.29 -12.35
CA ALA A 7 1.29 -10.40 -11.23
C ALA A 7 2.50 -10.34 -10.29
N PHE A 8 2.62 -9.24 -9.55
CA PHE A 8 3.64 -9.04 -8.54
C PHE A 8 2.98 -8.61 -7.24
N ILE A 9 3.44 -9.18 -6.13
CA ILE A 9 3.05 -8.74 -4.78
C ILE A 9 4.33 -8.22 -4.12
N ILE A 10 4.29 -6.96 -3.71
CA ILE A 10 5.40 -6.30 -3.03
C ILE A 10 4.95 -6.07 -1.59
N VAL A 11 5.62 -6.72 -0.64
CA VAL A 11 5.39 -6.50 0.78
C VAL A 11 6.48 -5.56 1.29
N THR A 12 6.07 -4.37 1.72
CA THR A 12 6.99 -3.36 2.25
C THR A 12 6.34 -2.63 3.42
N HIS A 13 7.16 -2.17 4.36
CA HIS A 13 6.76 -1.16 5.34
C HIS A 13 7.38 0.21 5.03
N TYR A 14 8.38 0.28 4.13
CA TYR A 14 9.00 1.52 3.69
C TYR A 14 8.46 1.91 2.32
N GLN A 15 8.02 3.16 2.21
CA GLN A 15 7.41 3.67 0.98
C GLN A 15 8.41 4.02 -0.12
N ARG A 16 9.72 4.04 0.15
CA ARG A 16 10.76 4.33 -0.86
C ARG A 16 10.70 3.46 -2.11
N ILE A 17 10.18 2.23 -2.01
CA ILE A 17 10.02 1.37 -3.19
C ILE A 17 8.95 1.90 -4.17
N LEU A 18 8.01 2.70 -3.67
CA LEU A 18 6.90 3.27 -4.44
C LEU A 18 7.36 4.41 -5.36
N ASP A 19 8.53 5.00 -5.10
CA ASP A 19 9.18 5.95 -6.00
C ASP A 19 9.71 5.28 -7.29
N TYR A 20 10.04 3.97 -7.20
CA TYR A 20 10.59 3.19 -8.30
C TYR A 20 9.54 2.34 -9.01
N VAL A 21 8.46 1.97 -8.30
CA VAL A 21 7.40 1.11 -8.82
C VAL A 21 6.05 1.72 -8.47
N LYS A 22 5.24 2.02 -9.49
CA LYS A 22 3.85 2.42 -9.31
C LYS A 22 2.93 1.19 -9.25
N PRO A 23 2.45 0.77 -8.07
CA PRO A 23 1.49 -0.32 -7.95
C PRO A 23 0.13 0.07 -8.53
N ASP A 24 -0.59 -0.94 -9.01
CA ASP A 24 -1.99 -0.79 -9.43
C ASP A 24 -2.93 -0.85 -8.20
N PHE A 25 -2.56 -1.63 -7.17
CA PHE A 25 -3.30 -1.78 -5.92
C PHE A 25 -2.38 -1.68 -4.71
N VAL A 26 -2.86 -1.03 -3.65
CA VAL A 26 -2.21 -0.90 -2.35
C VAL A 26 -3.13 -1.48 -1.28
N HIS A 27 -2.60 -2.36 -0.44
CA HIS A 27 -3.31 -2.97 0.67
C HIS A 27 -2.56 -2.72 1.98
N VAL A 28 -3.28 -2.26 3.01
CA VAL A 28 -2.74 -2.06 4.36
C VAL A 28 -3.15 -3.24 5.23
N LEU A 29 -2.15 -3.97 5.71
CA LEU A 29 -2.32 -5.09 6.63
C LEU A 29 -2.11 -4.62 8.08
N TYR A 30 -3.06 -4.91 8.95
CA TYR A 30 -2.97 -4.66 10.38
C TYR A 30 -3.66 -5.79 11.16
N GLN A 31 -3.01 -6.29 12.23
CA GLN A 31 -3.50 -7.42 13.04
C GLN A 31 -3.95 -8.65 12.21
N GLY A 32 -3.17 -9.00 11.18
CA GLY A 32 -3.43 -10.16 10.32
C GLY A 32 -4.62 -9.98 9.35
N LYS A 33 -5.18 -8.78 9.23
CA LYS A 33 -6.28 -8.47 8.31
C LYS A 33 -5.95 -7.28 7.41
N ILE A 34 -6.48 -7.30 6.19
CA ILE A 34 -6.42 -6.13 5.30
C ILE A 34 -7.48 -5.15 5.78
N ILE A 35 -7.05 -4.03 6.36
CA ILE A 35 -7.95 -3.02 6.93
C ILE A 35 -8.28 -1.90 5.92
N LYS A 36 -7.45 -1.74 4.89
CA LYS A 36 -7.68 -0.75 3.84
C LYS A 36 -7.09 -1.24 2.52
N SER A 37 -7.81 -0.96 1.43
CA SER A 37 -7.36 -1.17 0.06
C SER A 37 -7.61 0.09 -0.75
N GLY A 38 -6.75 0.36 -1.72
CA GLY A 38 -6.88 1.52 -2.60
C GLY A 38 -5.91 1.43 -3.76
N ASP A 39 -5.88 2.49 -4.56
CA ASP A 39 -4.88 2.68 -5.59
C ASP A 39 -3.62 3.35 -5.02
N PHE A 40 -2.73 3.80 -5.90
CA PHE A 40 -1.51 4.51 -5.53
C PHE A 40 -1.73 5.76 -4.64
N SER A 41 -2.92 6.39 -4.68
CA SER A 41 -3.21 7.55 -3.82
C SER A 41 -3.24 7.18 -2.34
N LEU A 42 -3.61 5.94 -2.01
CA LEU A 42 -3.61 5.45 -0.63
C LEU A 42 -2.19 5.45 -0.05
N ALA A 43 -1.20 5.03 -0.84
CA ALA A 43 0.19 5.06 -0.43
C ALA A 43 0.65 6.49 -0.10
N LYS A 44 0.42 7.45 -1.01
CA LYS A 44 0.76 8.87 -0.77
C LYS A 44 0.12 9.41 0.50
N LYS A 45 -1.16 9.09 0.73
CA LYS A 45 -1.85 9.53 1.95
C LYS A 45 -1.23 8.94 3.22
N LEU A 46 -0.76 7.69 3.17
CA LEU A 46 -0.06 7.05 4.29
C LEU A 46 1.32 7.67 4.53
N GLU A 47 1.97 8.21 3.49
CA GLU A 47 3.22 8.95 3.62
C GLU A 47 2.99 10.29 4.34
N GLU A 48 1.98 11.04 3.91
CA GLU A 48 1.67 12.37 4.44
C GLU A 48 1.11 12.33 5.87
N GLN A 49 0.25 11.34 6.17
CA GLN A 49 -0.53 11.30 7.42
C GLN A 49 -0.07 10.20 8.39
N GLY A 50 0.92 9.38 7.99
CA GLY A 50 1.29 8.17 8.72
C GLY A 50 0.19 7.12 8.72
N TYR A 51 0.34 6.10 9.58
CA TYR A 51 -0.63 5.01 9.73
C TYR A 51 -1.69 5.25 10.82
N GLY A 52 -1.50 6.26 11.67
CA GLY A 52 -2.36 6.50 12.85
C GLY A 52 -3.83 6.65 12.50
N TRP A 53 -4.18 7.41 11.46
CA TRP A 53 -5.57 7.59 11.03
C TRP A 53 -6.28 6.29 10.59
N LEU A 54 -5.55 5.21 10.32
CA LEU A 54 -6.12 3.88 10.03
C LEU A 54 -6.22 2.99 11.26
N ILE A 55 -5.33 3.17 12.23
CA ILE A 55 -5.15 2.26 13.37
C ILE A 55 -5.79 2.83 14.65
N ASP A 56 -5.80 4.15 14.81
CA ASP A 56 -6.29 4.87 15.99
C ASP A 56 -7.83 5.04 16.00
N GLN A 57 -8.54 4.45 15.03
CA GLN A 57 -10.01 4.43 14.96
C GLN A 57 -10.63 3.28 15.76
N GLN A 58 -9.89 2.66 16.68
CA GLN A 58 -10.31 1.47 17.42
C GLN A 58 -10.43 1.73 18.92
#